data_AF-A0A0C3FZY3-F1
#
_entry.id   AF-A0A0C3FZY3-F1
#
_cell.length_a   1.000
_cell.length_b   1.000
_cell.length_c   1.000
_cell.angle_alpha   90.00
_cell.angle_beta   90.00
_cell.angle_gamma   90.00
#
_symmetry.space_group_name_H-M   'P 1'
#
loop_
_entity.id
_entity.type
_entity.pdbx_description
1 polymer ?
#
loop_
_entity_poly.entity_id
_entity_poly.type
_entity_poly.pdbx_seq_one_letter_code
_entity_poly.pdbx_strand_id
1 'polypeptide(L)'
;MSATEKVQDQLDTLADSRADSTDSEIRYLAYGARLRTALRAGSRYIAYTSDVGEAFRPVVSPYIVSAAYGISWLYLAGDVSYEAYKARRRGPSPLEAVHFSEPTRVGMVAVKRAVFQSIASMALPAFTIHTAVAQARKAFVSVKNPRVKTWGPTVTGLAIVPVLPYLFDRPVEKATDVAFEWIEGQIIEKDDAKSKRVETDL
;
A
#
# COMPACT_ATOMS: atom_id res chain seq x y z
N MET A 1 5.33 16.55 -25.76
CA MET A 1 4.74 17.01 -24.48
C MET A 1 4.25 15.80 -23.70
N SER A 2 4.87 15.54 -22.55
CA SER A 2 4.53 14.44 -21.63
C SER A 2 3.15 14.65 -21.02
N ALA A 3 2.44 13.57 -20.67
CA ALA A 3 1.14 13.64 -19.98
C ALA A 3 1.21 14.43 -18.65
N THR A 4 2.39 14.51 -18.04
CA THR A 4 2.66 15.34 -16.86
C THR A 4 2.73 16.83 -17.18
N GLU A 5 3.28 17.22 -18.33
CA GLU A 5 3.31 18.62 -18.77
C GLU A 5 1.91 19.11 -19.12
N LYS A 6 1.08 18.30 -19.79
CA LYS A 6 -0.31 18.67 -20.09
C LYS A 6 -1.15 18.86 -18.83
N VAL A 7 -0.88 18.06 -17.79
CA VAL A 7 -1.56 18.21 -16.49
C VAL A 7 -1.07 19.47 -15.78
N GLN A 8 0.22 19.79 -15.86
CA GLN A 8 0.77 21.00 -15.25
C GLN A 8 0.26 22.26 -15.95
N ASP A 9 0.26 22.27 -17.28
CA ASP A 9 -0.18 23.39 -18.12
C ASP A 9 -1.69 23.65 -17.98
N GLN A 10 -2.49 22.57 -17.84
CA GLN A 10 -3.91 22.69 -17.48
C GLN A 10 -4.12 23.16 -16.04
N LEU A 11 -3.24 22.81 -15.10
CA LEU A 11 -3.32 23.28 -13.72
C LEU A 11 -2.95 24.75 -13.59
N ASP A 12 -1.96 25.21 -14.35
CA ASP A 12 -1.51 26.60 -14.37
C ASP A 12 -2.52 27.50 -15.10
N THR A 13 -3.09 27.04 -16.23
CA THR A 13 -4.18 27.75 -16.92
C THR A 13 -5.44 27.86 -16.04
N LEU A 14 -5.74 26.81 -15.27
CA LEU A 14 -6.82 26.83 -14.28
C LEU A 14 -6.45 27.62 -13.01
N ALA A 15 -5.18 27.93 -12.75
CA ALA A 15 -4.76 28.78 -11.63
C ALA A 15 -4.84 30.27 -12.00
N ASP A 16 -4.45 30.63 -13.21
CA ASP A 16 -4.48 32.01 -13.71
C ASP A 16 -5.91 32.50 -14.01
N SER A 17 -6.80 31.60 -14.43
CA SER A 17 -8.22 31.92 -14.63
C SER A 17 -9.05 31.97 -13.31
N ARG A 18 -8.40 31.82 -12.15
CA ARG A 18 -9.00 31.61 -10.80
C ARG A 18 -8.72 32.74 -9.79
N ALA A 19 -8.26 33.91 -10.21
CA ALA A 19 -8.03 35.02 -9.30
C ALA A 19 -9.32 35.70 -8.80
N ASP A 20 -10.50 35.36 -9.35
CA ASP A 20 -11.75 36.07 -9.03
C ASP A 20 -12.97 35.13 -8.98
N SER A 21 -13.16 34.43 -7.86
CA SER A 21 -14.50 34.10 -7.34
C SER A 21 -14.39 33.50 -5.93
N THR A 22 -14.98 34.22 -4.97
CA THR A 22 -15.13 33.83 -3.56
C THR A 22 -16.23 32.78 -3.38
N ASP A 23 -16.04 31.57 -3.92
CA ASP A 23 -17.03 30.50 -3.79
C ASP A 23 -16.52 29.28 -3.01
N SER A 24 -17.43 28.69 -2.23
CA SER A 24 -17.15 27.62 -1.25
C SER A 24 -16.53 26.37 -1.92
N GLU A 25 -16.93 26.09 -3.16
CA GLU A 25 -16.46 24.92 -3.93
C GLU A 25 -14.96 24.96 -4.24
N ILE A 26 -14.38 26.14 -4.53
CA ILE A 26 -12.94 26.28 -4.83
C ILE A 26 -12.11 25.96 -3.58
N ARG A 27 -12.64 26.26 -2.39
CA ARG A 27 -11.98 25.93 -1.12
C ARG A 27 -11.93 24.42 -0.88
N TYR A 28 -13.03 23.70 -1.18
CA TYR A 28 -13.05 22.24 -1.09
C TYR A 28 -12.16 21.59 -2.15
N LEU A 29 -12.08 22.15 -3.35
CA LEU A 29 -11.12 21.70 -4.37
C LEU A 29 -9.67 21.95 -3.96
N ALA A 30 -9.37 23.08 -3.31
CA ALA A 30 -8.05 23.39 -2.77
C ALA A 30 -7.69 22.49 -1.58
N TYR A 31 -8.64 22.17 -0.69
CA TYR A 31 -8.44 21.16 0.36
C TYR A 31 -8.24 19.76 -0.23
N GLY A 32 -9.01 19.39 -1.26
CA GLY A 32 -8.85 18.14 -1.98
C GLY A 32 -7.50 18.04 -2.68
N ALA A 33 -6.99 19.12 -3.27
CA ALA A 33 -5.67 19.18 -3.89
C ALA A 33 -4.55 19.07 -2.84
N ARG A 34 -4.66 19.78 -1.71
CA ARG A 34 -3.70 19.68 -0.59
C ARG A 34 -3.71 18.31 0.06
N LEU A 35 -4.88 17.73 0.27
CA LEU A 35 -5.05 16.37 0.76
C LEU A 35 -4.45 15.37 -0.23
N ARG A 36 -4.71 15.51 -1.53
CA ARG A 36 -4.10 14.68 -2.57
C ARG A 36 -2.58 14.80 -2.59
N THR A 37 -2.02 15.99 -2.43
CA THR A 37 -0.57 16.22 -2.35
C THR A 37 0.03 15.62 -1.08
N ALA A 38 -0.62 15.78 0.06
CA ALA A 38 -0.23 15.16 1.32
C ALA A 38 -0.34 13.62 1.27
N LEU A 39 -1.37 13.08 0.62
CA LEU A 39 -1.56 11.65 0.40
C LEU A 39 -0.53 11.10 -0.60
N ARG A 40 -0.14 11.85 -1.64
CA ARG A 40 0.92 11.43 -2.57
C ARG A 40 2.29 11.43 -1.91
N ALA A 41 2.65 12.52 -1.24
CA ALA A 41 3.93 12.66 -0.54
C ALA A 41 4.01 11.73 0.69
N GLY A 42 2.88 11.55 1.36
CA GLY A 42 2.73 10.74 2.57
C GLY A 42 2.35 9.29 2.32
N SER A 43 2.07 8.86 1.09
CA SER A 43 1.63 7.47 0.78
C SER A 43 2.54 6.40 1.37
N ARG A 44 3.87 6.60 1.29
CA ARG A 44 4.87 5.75 1.95
C ARG A 44 4.88 5.91 3.47
N TYR A 45 4.69 7.12 3.99
CA TYR A 45 4.72 7.42 5.43
C TYR A 45 3.45 7.01 6.19
N ILE A 46 2.30 7.02 5.54
CA ILE A 46 1.01 6.60 6.12
C ILE A 46 1.06 5.10 6.43
N ALA A 47 1.68 4.30 5.57
CA ALA A 47 1.92 2.88 5.84
C ALA A 47 2.81 2.67 7.09
N TYR A 48 3.80 3.54 7.33
CA TYR A 48 4.61 3.47 8.55
C TYR A 48 3.88 3.92 9.82
N THR A 49 2.63 4.39 9.73
CA THR A 49 1.86 4.80 10.92
C THR A 49 1.53 3.59 11.80
N SER A 50 1.21 2.44 11.21
CA SER A 50 1.03 1.18 11.97
C SER A 50 2.32 0.73 12.65
N ASP A 51 3.45 0.86 11.95
CA ASP A 51 4.78 0.48 12.43
C ASP A 51 5.22 1.32 13.63
N VAL A 52 4.99 2.63 13.55
CA VAL A 52 5.17 3.54 14.68
C VAL A 52 4.22 3.17 15.82
N GLY A 53 2.94 2.90 15.54
CA GLY A 53 1.98 2.45 16.54
C GLY A 53 2.46 1.20 17.31
N GLU A 54 3.00 0.21 16.61
CA GLU A 54 3.57 -1.01 17.21
C GLU A 54 4.78 -0.71 18.11
N ALA A 55 5.66 0.20 17.70
CA ALA A 55 6.79 0.62 18.52
C ALA A 55 6.34 1.25 19.85
N PHE A 56 5.26 2.02 19.84
CA PHE A 56 4.76 2.76 21.01
C PHE A 56 3.85 1.94 21.94
N ARG A 57 3.51 0.67 21.63
CA ARG A 57 2.68 -0.20 22.48
C ARG A 57 2.99 -0.18 23.99
N PRO A 58 4.26 -0.08 24.44
CA PRO A 58 4.57 -0.05 25.87
C PRO A 58 4.10 1.22 26.59
N VAL A 59 3.84 2.31 25.85
CA VAL A 59 3.61 3.65 26.41
C VAL A 59 2.29 4.30 25.99
N VAL A 60 1.62 3.80 24.94
CA VAL A 60 0.29 4.28 24.51
C VAL A 60 -0.80 3.25 24.74
N SER A 61 -2.06 3.69 24.73
CA SER A 61 -3.19 2.77 24.84
C SER A 61 -3.30 1.88 23.59
N PRO A 62 -3.79 0.63 23.72
CA PRO A 62 -3.99 -0.25 22.57
C PRO A 62 -4.91 0.33 21.49
N TYR A 63 -5.85 1.21 21.87
CA TYR A 63 -6.76 1.87 20.93
C TYR A 63 -6.03 2.79 19.95
N ILE A 64 -4.95 3.45 20.37
CA ILE A 64 -4.14 4.30 19.46
C ILE A 64 -3.44 3.43 18.42
N VAL A 65 -2.93 2.26 18.83
CA VAL A 65 -2.32 1.28 17.91
C VAL A 65 -3.36 0.75 16.92
N SER A 66 -4.56 0.39 17.40
CA SER A 66 -5.67 -0.03 16.54
C SER A 66 -6.12 1.07 15.58
N ALA A 67 -6.12 2.34 16.02
CA ALA A 67 -6.44 3.48 15.17
C ALA A 67 -5.38 3.68 14.07
N ALA A 68 -4.09 3.51 14.40
CA ALA A 68 -3.00 3.53 13.43
C ALA A 68 -3.14 2.43 12.36
N TYR A 69 -3.54 1.21 12.77
CA TYR A 69 -3.93 0.17 11.82
C TYR A 69 -5.15 0.57 10.98
N GLY A 70 -6.19 1.16 11.58
CA GLY A 70 -7.38 1.62 10.87
C GLY A 70 -7.06 2.62 9.75
N ILE A 71 -6.17 3.57 10.00
CA ILE A 71 -5.68 4.53 8.99
C ILE A 71 -4.98 3.79 7.84
N SER A 72 -4.14 2.81 8.18
CA SER A 72 -3.37 2.06 7.20
C SER A 72 -4.25 1.14 6.33
N TRP A 73 -5.25 0.49 6.94
CA TRP A 73 -6.27 -0.29 6.24
C TRP A 73 -7.15 0.56 5.32
N LEU A 74 -7.49 1.78 5.76
CA LEU A 74 -8.24 2.73 4.91
C LEU A 74 -7.43 3.12 3.66
N TYR A 75 -6.13 3.37 3.82
CA TYR A 75 -5.23 3.64 2.70
C TYR A 75 -5.16 2.44 1.73
N LEU A 76 -4.93 1.24 2.26
CA LEU A 76 -4.89 0.00 1.48
C LEU A 76 -6.19 -0.22 0.68
N ALA A 77 -7.34 -0.07 1.34
CA ALA A 77 -8.65 -0.19 0.70
C ALA A 77 -8.82 0.84 -0.43
N GLY A 78 -8.34 2.06 -0.22
CA GLY A 78 -8.29 3.10 -1.25
C GLY A 78 -7.43 2.72 -2.46
N ASP A 79 -6.21 2.22 -2.23
CA ASP A 79 -5.30 1.77 -3.30
C ASP A 79 -5.89 0.63 -4.13
N VAL A 80 -6.40 -0.41 -3.46
CA VAL A 80 -7.06 -1.55 -4.11
C VAL A 80 -8.26 -1.09 -4.92
N SER A 81 -9.10 -0.22 -4.36
CA SER A 81 -10.29 0.29 -5.04
C SER A 81 -9.94 1.14 -6.26
N TYR A 82 -8.92 2.00 -6.16
CA TYR A 82 -8.45 2.82 -7.27
C TYR A 82 -7.90 1.98 -8.42
N GLU A 83 -7.23 0.88 -8.11
CA GLU A 83 -6.62 0.00 -9.09
C GLU A 83 -7.63 -0.93 -9.74
N ALA A 84 -8.61 -1.42 -8.98
CA ALA A 84 -9.78 -2.09 -9.52
C ALA A 84 -10.55 -1.17 -10.49
N TYR A 85 -10.73 0.10 -10.13
CA TYR A 85 -11.36 1.09 -10.99
C TYR A 85 -10.58 1.33 -12.28
N LYS A 86 -9.25 1.47 -12.20
CA LYS A 86 -8.39 1.58 -13.40
C LYS A 86 -8.44 0.33 -14.27
N ALA A 87 -8.42 -0.86 -13.66
CA ALA A 87 -8.53 -2.12 -14.38
C ALA A 87 -9.86 -2.21 -15.16
N ARG A 88 -10.97 -1.77 -14.55
CA ARG A 88 -12.26 -1.68 -15.22
C ARG A 88 -12.23 -0.73 -16.42
N ARG A 89 -11.69 0.48 -16.24
CA ARG A 89 -11.57 1.50 -17.31
C ARG A 89 -10.65 1.12 -18.47
N ARG A 90 -9.59 0.35 -18.21
CA ARG A 90 -8.65 -0.12 -19.24
C ARG A 90 -9.24 -1.17 -20.18
N GLY A 91 -10.37 -1.77 -19.80
CA GLY A 91 -10.94 -2.92 -20.50
C GLY A 91 -10.13 -4.21 -20.27
N PRO A 92 -10.67 -5.35 -20.71
CA PRO A 92 -9.94 -6.60 -20.68
C PRO A 92 -8.88 -6.63 -21.80
N SER A 93 -7.73 -7.23 -21.53
CA SER A 93 -6.83 -7.66 -22.61
C SER A 93 -7.51 -8.72 -23.50
N PRO A 94 -7.04 -8.94 -24.74
CA PRO A 94 -7.59 -9.97 -25.62
C PRO A 94 -7.65 -11.36 -24.96
N LEU A 95 -6.67 -11.64 -24.10
CA LEU A 95 -6.55 -12.86 -23.31
C LEU A 95 -7.59 -12.95 -22.21
N GLU A 96 -7.73 -11.90 -21.41
CA GLU A 96 -8.69 -11.86 -20.31
C GLU A 96 -10.14 -11.88 -20.80
N ALA A 97 -10.43 -11.25 -21.94
CA ALA A 97 -11.76 -11.18 -22.52
C ALA A 97 -12.32 -12.56 -22.89
N VAL A 98 -11.44 -13.53 -23.20
CA VAL A 98 -11.86 -14.88 -23.59
C VAL A 98 -11.97 -15.82 -22.39
N HIS A 99 -11.33 -15.50 -21.26
CA HIS A 99 -11.28 -16.40 -20.10
C HIS A 99 -12.12 -15.94 -18.91
N PHE A 100 -12.47 -14.65 -18.83
CA PHE A 100 -13.11 -14.10 -17.65
C PHE A 100 -14.23 -13.11 -17.98
N SER A 101 -15.31 -13.18 -17.20
CA SER A 101 -16.29 -12.09 -17.17
C SER A 101 -15.64 -10.81 -16.60
N GLU A 102 -16.12 -9.64 -17.03
CA GLU A 102 -15.56 -8.35 -16.58
C GLU A 102 -15.57 -8.20 -15.03
N PRO A 103 -16.65 -8.55 -14.31
CA PRO A 103 -16.65 -8.51 -12.84
C PRO A 103 -15.62 -9.45 -12.21
N THR A 104 -15.49 -10.68 -12.72
CA THR A 104 -14.53 -11.67 -12.20
C THR A 104 -13.10 -11.18 -12.37
N ARG A 105 -12.75 -10.62 -13.53
CA ARG A 105 -11.41 -10.09 -13.81
C ARG A 105 -11.04 -8.94 -12.88
N VAL A 106 -11.91 -7.94 -12.76
CA VAL A 106 -11.69 -6.78 -11.87
C VAL A 106 -11.61 -7.23 -10.41
N GLY A 107 -12.46 -8.17 -10.01
CA GLY A 107 -12.43 -8.79 -8.68
C GLY A 107 -11.11 -9.50 -8.40
N MET A 108 -10.59 -10.28 -9.34
CA MET A 108 -9.30 -10.97 -9.20
C MET A 108 -8.13 -9.98 -9.08
N VAL A 109 -8.12 -8.90 -9.87
CA VAL A 109 -7.11 -7.84 -9.72
C VAL A 109 -7.17 -7.20 -8.34
N ALA A 110 -8.38 -6.90 -7.85
CA ALA A 110 -8.59 -6.31 -6.54
C ALA A 110 -8.13 -7.26 -5.42
N VAL A 111 -8.56 -8.53 -5.44
CA VAL A 111 -8.20 -9.54 -4.44
C VAL A 111 -6.70 -9.82 -4.44
N LYS A 112 -6.11 -10.03 -5.62
CA LYS A 112 -4.66 -10.24 -5.75
C LYS A 112 -3.92 -9.06 -5.13
N ARG A 113 -4.25 -7.83 -5.51
CA ARG A 113 -3.58 -6.65 -4.98
C ARG A 113 -3.80 -6.49 -3.47
N ALA A 114 -5.01 -6.72 -2.98
CA ALA A 114 -5.32 -6.66 -1.55
C ALA A 114 -4.46 -7.64 -0.76
N VAL A 115 -4.41 -8.92 -1.17
CA VAL A 115 -3.63 -9.94 -0.47
C VAL A 115 -2.14 -9.58 -0.47
N PHE A 116 -1.57 -9.26 -1.64
CA PHE A 116 -0.16 -8.92 -1.76
C PHE A 116 0.21 -7.68 -0.95
N GLN A 117 -0.55 -6.60 -1.09
CA GLN A 117 -0.28 -5.35 -0.36
C GLN A 117 -0.50 -5.49 1.15
N SER A 118 -1.50 -6.28 1.58
CA SER A 118 -1.71 -6.54 3.01
C SER A 118 -0.51 -7.26 3.63
N ILE A 119 -0.01 -8.30 2.95
CA ILE A 119 1.09 -9.11 3.47
C ILE A 119 2.41 -8.33 3.44
N ALA A 120 2.75 -7.77 2.27
CA ALA A 120 4.02 -7.10 2.06
C ALA A 120 4.15 -5.80 2.86
N SER A 121 3.09 -4.99 2.87
CA SER A 121 3.17 -3.63 3.40
C SER A 121 2.73 -3.52 4.85
N MET A 122 1.93 -4.46 5.38
CA MET A 122 1.35 -4.35 6.73
C MET A 122 1.73 -5.51 7.65
N ALA A 123 1.54 -6.75 7.21
CA ALA A 123 1.68 -7.89 8.11
C ALA A 123 3.14 -8.15 8.51
N LEU A 124 4.06 -8.18 7.55
CA LEU A 124 5.47 -8.49 7.81
C LEU A 124 6.20 -7.41 8.62
N PRO A 125 6.11 -6.10 8.29
CA PRO A 125 6.76 -5.05 9.06
C PRO A 125 6.20 -4.96 10.49
N ALA A 126 4.87 -4.95 10.63
CA ALA A 126 4.23 -4.80 11.92
C ALA A 126 4.51 -5.98 12.87
N PHE A 127 4.50 -7.22 12.37
CA PHE A 127 4.84 -8.40 13.16
C PHE A 127 6.30 -8.37 13.66
N THR A 128 7.21 -7.87 12.82
CA THR A 128 8.63 -7.76 13.15
C THR A 128 8.84 -6.76 14.28
N ILE A 129 8.27 -5.55 14.16
CA ILE A 129 8.36 -4.52 15.20
C ILE A 129 7.70 -5.02 16.48
N HIS A 130 6.51 -5.63 16.37
CA HIS A 130 5.80 -6.19 17.52
C HIS A 130 6.67 -7.17 18.31
N THR A 131 7.27 -8.13 17.61
CA THR A 131 8.10 -9.17 18.22
C THR A 131 9.35 -8.57 18.85
N ALA A 132 10.02 -7.64 18.18
CA ALA A 132 11.20 -6.96 18.71
C ALA A 132 10.87 -6.14 19.97
N VAL A 133 9.79 -5.37 19.97
CA VAL A 133 9.31 -4.61 21.14
C VAL A 133 8.93 -5.55 22.28
N ALA A 134 8.29 -6.69 21.99
CA ALA A 134 7.93 -7.68 22.99
C ALA A 134 9.17 -8.34 23.62
N GLN A 135 10.19 -8.66 22.83
CA GLN A 135 11.47 -9.18 23.31
C GLN A 135 12.22 -8.13 24.12
N ALA A 136 12.28 -6.88 23.64
CA ALA A 136 12.87 -5.77 24.37
C ALA A 136 12.17 -5.56 25.72
N ARG A 137 10.83 -5.58 25.76
CA ARG A 137 10.09 -5.48 27.03
C ARG A 137 10.48 -6.54 28.05
N LYS A 138 10.75 -7.78 27.60
CA LYS A 138 11.27 -8.85 28.47
C LYS A 138 12.68 -8.54 28.96
N ALA A 139 13.57 -8.05 28.09
CA ALA A 139 14.94 -7.70 28.44
C ALA A 139 15.06 -6.50 29.39
N PHE A 140 14.18 -5.50 29.25
CA PHE A 140 14.20 -4.27 30.06
C PHE A 140 13.51 -4.40 31.43
N VAL A 141 12.92 -5.57 31.77
CA VAL A 141 12.12 -5.74 33.00
C VAL A 141 12.92 -5.55 34.30
N SER A 142 14.21 -5.91 34.28
CA SER A 142 15.13 -5.85 35.42
C SER A 142 15.88 -4.52 35.54
N VAL A 143 15.66 -3.58 34.62
CA VAL A 143 16.34 -2.29 34.64
C VAL A 143 15.81 -1.42 35.78
N LYS A 144 16.73 -0.95 36.64
CA LYS A 144 16.40 -0.13 37.82
C LYS A 144 15.94 1.28 37.45
N ASN A 145 16.41 1.83 36.33
CA ASN A 145 16.02 3.17 35.88
C ASN A 145 14.61 3.12 35.25
N PRO A 146 13.60 3.78 35.86
CA PRO A 146 12.21 3.73 35.38
C PRO A 146 12.04 4.28 33.96
N ARG A 147 12.81 5.32 33.58
CA ARG A 147 12.72 5.91 32.23
C ARG A 147 13.17 4.93 31.17
N VAL A 148 14.29 4.24 31.42
CA VAL A 148 14.84 3.23 30.50
C VAL A 148 13.94 1.99 30.44
N LYS A 149 13.36 1.58 31.57
CA LYS A 149 12.41 0.46 31.61
C LYS A 149 11.13 0.73 30.81
N THR A 150 10.62 1.96 30.85
CA THR A 150 9.40 2.37 30.14
C THR A 150 9.65 2.65 28.66
N TRP A 151 10.71 3.40 28.32
CA TRP A 151 10.96 3.86 26.95
C TRP A 151 11.93 3.00 26.16
N GLY A 152 12.74 2.16 26.81
CA GLY A 152 13.73 1.29 26.15
C GLY A 152 13.13 0.38 25.08
N PRO A 153 12.02 -0.34 25.37
CA PRO A 153 11.35 -1.17 24.37
C PRO A 153 10.82 -0.36 23.17
N THR A 154 10.27 0.84 23.41
CA THR A 154 9.78 1.73 22.34
C THR A 154 10.92 2.24 21.45
N VAL A 155 12.02 2.70 22.05
CA VAL A 155 13.21 3.14 21.30
C VAL A 155 13.79 2.00 20.47
N THR A 156 13.76 0.77 20.98
CA THR A 156 14.18 -0.42 20.23
C THR A 156 13.31 -0.64 19.01
N GLY A 157 11.98 -0.57 19.15
CA GLY A 157 11.05 -0.69 18.02
C GLY A 157 11.25 0.40 16.97
N LEU A 158 11.43 1.66 17.39
CA LEU A 158 11.66 2.78 16.47
C LEU A 158 13.00 2.67 15.74
N ALA A 159 14.05 2.18 16.40
CA ALA A 159 15.35 1.98 15.78
C ALA A 159 15.34 0.91 14.66
N ILE A 160 14.35 0.00 14.68
CA ILE A 160 14.18 -1.02 13.65
C ILE A 160 13.56 -0.43 12.38
N VAL A 161 12.69 0.57 12.49
CA VAL A 161 11.94 1.13 11.34
C VAL A 161 12.84 1.53 10.16
N PRO A 162 13.97 2.26 10.35
CA PRO A 162 14.89 2.59 9.24
C PRO A 162 15.64 1.40 8.66
N VAL A 163 15.72 0.28 9.40
CA VAL A 163 16.44 -0.94 9.03
C VAL A 163 15.53 -1.94 8.32
N LEU A 164 14.20 -1.80 8.46
CA LEU A 164 13.21 -2.68 7.83
C LEU A 164 13.37 -2.82 6.31
N PRO A 165 13.64 -1.74 5.53
CA PRO A 165 13.90 -1.88 4.10
C PRO A 165 15.08 -2.83 3.84
N TYR A 166 16.18 -2.72 4.58
CA TYR A 166 17.32 -3.62 4.39
C TYR A 166 17.03 -5.09 4.77
N LEU A 167 16.13 -5.32 5.73
CA LEU A 167 15.74 -6.66 6.16
C LEU A 167 14.75 -7.32 5.18
N PHE A 168 13.83 -6.53 4.62
CA PHE A 168 12.70 -7.05 3.86
C PHE A 168 12.74 -6.73 2.37
N ASP A 169 13.50 -5.72 1.91
CA ASP A 169 13.53 -5.35 0.49
C ASP A 169 13.94 -6.54 -0.39
N ARG A 170 15.02 -7.26 -0.07
CA ARG A 170 15.43 -8.43 -0.90
C ARG A 170 14.50 -9.64 -0.82
N PRO A 171 14.06 -10.09 0.37
CA PRO A 171 13.09 -11.19 0.46
C PRO A 171 11.75 -10.83 -0.19
N VAL A 172 11.27 -9.60 -0.03
CA VAL A 172 10.03 -9.13 -0.61
C VAL A 172 10.17 -8.95 -2.11
N GLU A 173 11.30 -8.45 -2.61
CA GLU A 173 11.60 -8.39 -4.05
C GLU A 173 11.53 -9.79 -4.66
N LYS A 174 12.25 -10.76 -4.10
CA LYS A 174 12.18 -12.16 -4.57
C LYS A 174 10.78 -12.76 -4.46
N ALA A 175 10.07 -12.52 -3.37
CA ALA A 175 8.71 -13.03 -3.20
C ALA A 175 7.74 -12.37 -4.20
N THR A 176 7.96 -11.09 -4.51
CA THR A 176 7.21 -10.34 -5.51
C THR A 176 7.53 -10.87 -6.89
N ASP A 177 8.80 -11.06 -7.24
CA ASP A 177 9.23 -11.61 -8.53
C ASP A 177 8.68 -13.03 -8.74
N VAL A 178 8.85 -13.93 -7.76
CA VAL A 178 8.28 -15.28 -7.81
C VAL A 178 6.76 -15.25 -7.96
N ALA A 179 6.09 -14.33 -7.28
CA ALA A 179 4.65 -14.16 -7.44
C ALA A 179 4.29 -13.65 -8.84
N PHE A 180 5.01 -12.67 -9.37
CA PHE A 180 4.78 -12.15 -10.72
C PHE A 180 5.08 -13.19 -11.79
N GLU A 181 6.21 -13.88 -11.72
CA GLU A 181 6.58 -15.00 -12.59
C GLU A 181 5.57 -16.14 -12.53
N TRP A 182 5.10 -16.52 -11.34
CA TRP A 182 4.05 -17.53 -11.20
C TRP A 182 2.74 -17.08 -11.84
N ILE A 183 2.35 -15.81 -11.66
CA ILE A 183 1.18 -15.26 -12.34
C ILE A 183 1.37 -15.23 -13.86
N GLU A 184 2.53 -14.81 -14.35
CA GLU A 184 2.84 -14.75 -15.79
C GLU A 184 2.84 -16.15 -16.40
N GLY A 185 3.46 -17.14 -15.74
CA GLY A 185 3.46 -18.53 -16.15
C GLY A 185 2.04 -19.11 -16.22
N GLN A 186 1.18 -18.82 -15.24
CA GLN A 186 -0.22 -19.25 -15.26
C GLN A 186 -1.04 -18.60 -16.39
N ILE A 187 -0.62 -17.43 -16.87
CA ILE A 187 -1.24 -16.78 -18.03
C ILE A 187 -0.76 -17.45 -19.32
N ILE A 188 0.55 -17.66 -19.47
CA ILE A 188 1.19 -18.27 -20.65
C ILE A 188 0.75 -19.73 -20.84
N GLU A 189 0.75 -20.53 -19.76
CA GLU A 189 0.40 -21.96 -19.82
C GLU A 189 -1.06 -22.17 -20.22
N LYS A 190 -1.94 -21.23 -19.86
CA LYS A 190 -3.34 -21.22 -20.30
C LYS A 190 -3.49 -20.85 -21.78
N ASP A 191 -2.63 -19.99 -22.32
CA ASP A 191 -2.60 -19.67 -23.75
C ASP A 191 -2.13 -20.87 -24.58
N ASP A 192 -1.06 -21.53 -24.15
CA ASP A 192 -0.51 -22.70 -24.86
C ASP A 192 -1.49 -23.87 -24.85
N ALA A 193 -2.15 -24.13 -23.71
CA ALA A 193 -3.15 -25.19 -23.59
C ALA A 193 -4.38 -24.93 -24.48
N LYS A 194 -4.69 -23.67 -24.75
CA LYS A 194 -5.82 -23.25 -25.60
C LYS A 194 -5.45 -23.28 -27.08
N SER A 195 -4.25 -22.84 -27.44
CA SER A 195 -3.72 -22.94 -28.81
C SER A 195 -3.68 -24.39 -29.29
N LYS A 196 -3.24 -25.32 -28.42
CA LYS A 196 -3.20 -26.75 -28.74
C LYS A 196 -4.59 -27.37 -28.95
N ARG A 197 -5.62 -26.92 -28.23
CA ARG A 197 -7.00 -27.43 -28.46
C ARG A 197 -7.55 -26.99 -29.81
N VAL A 198 -7.33 -25.73 -30.20
CA VAL A 198 -7.81 -25.20 -31.49
C VAL A 198 -7.16 -25.93 -32.68
N GLU A 199 -5.91 -26.34 -32.55
CA GLU A 199 -5.19 -27.09 -33.59
C GLU A 199 -5.57 -28.58 -33.65
N THR A 200 -6.17 -29.13 -32.58
CA THR A 200 -6.62 -30.54 -32.54
C THR A 200 -8.08 -30.70 -33.01
N ASP A 201 -8.84 -29.61 -33.05
CA ASP A 201 -10.26 -29.57 -33.46
C ASP A 201 -10.47 -29.18 -34.95
N LEU A 202 -9.37 -29.04 -35.72
CA LEU A 202 -9.34 -28.84 -37.19
C LEU A 202 -8.93 -30.13 -37.91
#